data_AF-A0A356BA23-F1
#
_entry.id   AF-A0A356BA23-F1
#
_cell.length_a   1.000
_cell.length_b   1.000
_cell.length_c   1.000
_cell.angle_alpha   90.00
_cell.angle_beta   90.00
_cell.angle_gamma   90.00
#
_symmetry.space_group_name_H-M   'P 1'
#
loop_
_entity.id
_entity.type
_entity.pdbx_description
1 polymer ?
#
loop_
_entity_poly.entity_id
_entity_poly.type
_entity_poly.pdbx_seq_one_letter_code
_entity_poly.pdbx_strand_id
1 'polypeptide(L)'
;MNRMLVFSILLIAVPLIDSLFLGNVFGINWHSPKLMYQVSVYLVPIKLLLTLVGIVLLLRIQMRAWRKAGKYTLLTAGILHSCLLALICMSYLIFGDKTKFYQENGNIHLYTADTGAMGKSYHYFYFICRGKFGFFTPIPISREDWLGQFSFEQSGNQLVIRQLNNDQTNVITRDIPTSSCK
;
A
#
# COMPACT_ATOMS: atom_id res chain seq x y z
N MET A 1 -32.88 14.29 -4.23
CA MET A 1 -31.47 14.75 -4.33
C MET A 1 -31.07 14.72 -5.80
N ASN A 2 -30.42 15.76 -6.34
CA ASN A 2 -30.07 15.79 -7.77
C ASN A 2 -29.13 14.60 -8.08
N ARG A 3 -29.43 13.77 -9.08
CA ARG A 3 -28.64 12.56 -9.40
C ARG A 3 -27.17 12.92 -9.63
N MET A 4 -26.89 14.03 -10.32
CA MET A 4 -25.52 14.51 -10.54
C MET A 4 -24.78 14.84 -9.24
N LEU A 5 -25.48 15.37 -8.23
CA LEU A 5 -24.87 15.67 -6.93
C LEU A 5 -24.48 14.40 -6.18
N VAL A 6 -25.30 13.34 -6.25
CA VAL A 6 -24.97 12.05 -5.65
C VAL A 6 -23.74 11.44 -6.32
N PHE A 7 -23.70 11.47 -7.65
CA PHE A 7 -22.53 10.99 -8.40
C PHE A 7 -21.26 11.78 -8.07
N SER A 8 -21.32 13.12 -8.01
CA SER A 8 -20.18 13.94 -7.59
C SER A 8 -19.67 13.58 -6.20
N ILE A 9 -20.59 13.37 -5.25
CA ILE A 9 -20.23 12.98 -3.88
C ILE A 9 -19.54 11.62 -3.88
N LEU A 10 -20.10 10.62 -4.56
CA LEU A 10 -19.52 9.27 -4.61
C LEU A 10 -18.12 9.27 -5.25
N LEU A 11 -17.96 9.99 -6.36
CA LEU A 11 -16.69 10.07 -7.08
C LEU A 11 -15.58 10.77 -6.30
N ILE A 12 -15.91 11.64 -5.35
CA ILE A 12 -14.93 12.30 -4.48
C ILE A 12 -14.73 11.51 -3.18
N ALA A 13 -15.83 11.12 -2.54
CA ALA A 13 -15.80 10.52 -1.20
C ALA A 13 -15.24 9.10 -1.20
N VAL A 14 -15.55 8.26 -2.19
CA VAL A 14 -15.08 6.87 -2.21
C VAL A 14 -13.55 6.79 -2.33
N PRO A 15 -12.88 7.47 -3.29
CA PRO A 15 -11.42 7.52 -3.34
C PRO A 15 -10.77 8.14 -2.11
N LEU A 16 -11.41 9.18 -1.55
CA LEU A 16 -10.93 9.84 -0.35
C LEU A 16 -10.96 8.90 0.85
N ILE A 17 -12.08 8.21 1.07
CA ILE A 17 -12.26 7.24 2.15
C ILE A 17 -11.25 6.11 2.01
N ASP A 18 -11.10 5.54 0.81
CA ASP A 18 -10.09 4.52 0.54
C ASP A 18 -8.69 4.98 0.95
N SER A 19 -8.33 6.22 0.61
CA SER A 19 -7.00 6.78 0.88
C SER A 19 -6.78 7.14 2.36
N LEU A 20 -7.83 7.20 3.17
CA LEU A 20 -7.72 7.36 4.62
C LEU A 20 -7.41 6.04 5.33
N PHE A 21 -7.70 4.90 4.72
CA PHE A 21 -7.24 3.62 5.25
C PHE A 21 -5.73 3.49 5.02
N LEU A 22 -4.97 3.27 6.10
CA LEU A 22 -3.50 3.18 6.10
C LEU A 22 -2.94 1.91 5.39
N GLY A 23 -3.74 1.24 4.58
CA GLY A 23 -3.35 0.02 3.86
C GLY A 23 -3.79 0.02 2.41
N ASN A 24 -3.28 -0.94 1.63
CA ASN A 24 -3.60 -1.07 0.21
C ASN A 24 -5.10 -1.36 0.02
N VAL A 25 -5.78 -0.59 -0.84
CA VAL A 25 -7.17 -0.82 -1.28
C VAL A 25 -8.13 -1.05 -0.12
N PHE A 26 -8.57 0.03 0.53
CA PHE A 26 -9.40 0.00 1.75
C PHE A 26 -8.78 -0.82 2.90
N GLY A 27 -7.46 -0.94 2.95
CA GLY A 27 -6.77 -1.75 3.95
C GLY A 27 -6.99 -3.27 3.79
N ILE A 28 -7.42 -3.72 2.60
CA ILE A 28 -7.67 -5.12 2.33
C ILE A 28 -6.35 -5.84 2.00
N ASN A 29 -6.07 -6.89 2.76
CA ASN A 29 -4.94 -7.80 2.51
C ASN A 29 -5.45 -9.08 1.83
N TRP A 30 -5.38 -9.12 0.50
CA TRP A 30 -5.86 -10.26 -0.29
C TRP A 30 -4.77 -10.85 -1.19
N HIS A 31 -4.77 -12.17 -1.30
CA HIS A 31 -3.85 -13.00 -2.07
C HIS A 31 -2.37 -12.91 -1.69
N SER A 32 -1.70 -11.77 -1.93
CA SER A 32 -0.33 -11.54 -1.47
C SER A 32 -0.01 -10.04 -1.29
N PRO A 33 0.90 -9.69 -0.36
CA PRO A 33 1.35 -8.32 -0.17
C PRO A 33 1.88 -7.66 -1.45
N LYS A 34 2.66 -8.40 -2.27
CA LYS A 34 3.21 -7.90 -3.53
C LYS A 34 2.10 -7.54 -4.52
N LEU A 35 1.11 -8.41 -4.70
CA LEU A 35 -0.03 -8.13 -5.57
C LEU A 35 -0.81 -6.91 -5.07
N MET A 36 -1.08 -6.85 -3.76
CA MET A 36 -1.82 -5.73 -3.18
C MET A 36 -1.10 -4.39 -3.36
N TYR A 37 0.23 -4.38 -3.27
CA TYR A 37 1.01 -3.19 -3.58
C TYR A 37 0.84 -2.77 -5.05
N GLN A 38 0.94 -3.70 -6.00
CA GLN A 38 0.77 -3.39 -7.42
C GLN A 38 -0.63 -2.86 -7.73
N VAL A 39 -1.67 -3.52 -7.21
CA VAL A 39 -3.06 -3.05 -7.37
C VAL A 39 -3.22 -1.64 -6.80
N SER A 40 -2.64 -1.35 -5.64
CA SER A 40 -2.65 -0.03 -5.04
C SER A 40 -2.01 1.03 -5.96
N VAL A 41 -0.84 0.74 -6.55
CA VAL A 41 -0.14 1.61 -7.51
C VAL A 41 -1.02 1.92 -8.73
N TYR A 42 -1.65 0.91 -9.35
CA TYR A 42 -2.52 1.10 -10.50
C TYR A 42 -3.82 1.85 -10.17
N LEU A 43 -4.31 1.74 -8.93
CA LEU A 43 -5.52 2.44 -8.51
C LEU A 43 -5.29 3.93 -8.25
N VAL A 44 -4.07 4.39 -7.96
CA VAL A 44 -3.78 5.82 -7.76
C VAL A 44 -4.22 6.70 -8.96
N PRO A 45 -3.81 6.43 -10.21
CA PRO A 45 -4.26 7.24 -11.35
C PRO A 45 -5.77 7.11 -11.61
N ILE A 46 -6.37 5.95 -11.35
CA ILE A 46 -7.82 5.75 -11.49
C ILE A 46 -8.56 6.63 -10.47
N LYS A 47 -8.14 6.63 -9.21
CA LYS A 47 -8.68 7.49 -8.15
C LYS A 47 -8.57 8.97 -8.52
N LEU A 48 -7.42 9.39 -9.05
CA LEU A 48 -7.21 10.77 -9.51
C LEU A 48 -8.20 11.17 -10.62
N LEU A 49 -8.42 10.29 -11.60
CA LEU A 49 -9.40 10.55 -12.66
C LEU A 49 -10.82 10.65 -12.09
N LEU A 50 -11.21 9.74 -11.20
CA LEU A 50 -12.53 9.76 -10.57
C LEU A 50 -12.75 11.05 -9.76
N THR A 51 -11.76 11.48 -8.97
CA THR A 51 -11.86 12.70 -8.15
C THR A 51 -11.94 13.95 -9.02
N LEU A 52 -11.17 14.03 -10.10
CA LEU A 52 -11.23 15.15 -11.06
C LEU A 52 -12.59 15.23 -11.74
N VAL A 53 -13.14 14.10 -12.22
CA VAL A 53 -14.49 14.06 -12.81
C VAL A 53 -15.54 14.48 -11.76
N GLY A 54 -15.42 13.99 -10.53
CA GLY A 54 -16.29 14.37 -9.42
C GLY A 54 -16.28 15.88 -9.14
N ILE A 55 -15.10 16.50 -9.14
CA ILE A 55 -14.92 17.95 -8.96
C ILE A 55 -15.56 18.74 -10.10
N VAL A 56 -15.30 18.36 -11.36
CA VAL A 56 -15.89 19.02 -12.54
C VAL A 56 -17.42 18.97 -12.50
N LEU A 57 -17.98 17.81 -12.14
CA LEU A 57 -19.43 17.66 -11.97
C LEU A 57 -19.95 18.54 -10.83
N LEU A 58 -19.24 18.59 -9.68
CA LEU A 58 -19.64 19.38 -8.53
C LEU A 58 -19.65 20.89 -8.84
N LEU A 59 -18.67 21.37 -9.62
CA LEU A 59 -18.59 22.77 -10.05
C LEU A 59 -19.82 23.19 -10.84
N ARG A 60 -20.29 22.36 -11.78
CA ARG A 60 -21.45 22.61 -12.64
C ARG A 60 -22.79 22.66 -11.90
N ILE A 61 -22.86 22.11 -10.69
CA ILE A 61 -24.11 22.05 -9.92
C ILE A 61 -24.33 23.38 -9.18
N GLN A 62 -25.46 24.04 -9.47
CA GLN A 62 -25.94 25.16 -8.66
C GLN A 62 -26.61 24.65 -7.38
N MET A 63 -26.21 25.20 -6.24
CA MET A 63 -26.73 24.82 -4.93
C MET A 63 -27.43 26.01 -4.28
N ARG A 64 -28.55 25.74 -3.58
CA ARG A 64 -29.22 26.72 -2.72
C ARG A 64 -28.25 27.21 -1.63
N ALA A 65 -28.42 28.46 -1.18
CA ALA A 65 -27.51 29.15 -0.26
C ALA A 65 -27.09 28.31 0.96
N TRP A 66 -28.05 27.70 1.65
CA TRP A 66 -27.82 26.86 2.84
C TRP A 66 -26.96 25.60 2.60
N ARG A 67 -26.83 25.10 1.36
CA ARG A 67 -25.98 23.95 1.03
C ARG A 67 -24.61 24.35 0.47
N LYS A 68 -24.36 25.64 0.25
CA LYS A 68 -23.09 26.13 -0.34
C LYS A 68 -21.88 25.75 0.51
N ALA A 69 -21.98 25.83 1.84
CA ALA A 69 -20.90 25.43 2.74
C ALA A 69 -20.42 24.00 2.46
N GLY A 70 -21.34 23.02 2.44
CA GLY A 70 -21.01 21.63 2.11
C GLY A 70 -20.44 21.43 0.71
N LYS A 71 -20.86 22.23 -0.28
CA LYS A 71 -20.24 22.25 -1.62
C LYS A 71 -18.77 22.58 -1.53
N TYR A 72 -18.44 23.69 -0.87
CA TYR A 72 -17.09 24.22 -0.81
C TYR A 72 -16.19 23.31 0.02
N THR A 73 -16.68 22.75 1.13
CA THR A 73 -15.93 21.75 1.91
C THR A 73 -15.59 20.51 1.09
N LEU A 74 -16.55 19.97 0.34
CA LEU A 74 -16.29 18.81 -0.52
C LEU A 74 -15.34 19.15 -1.67
N LEU A 75 -15.46 20.35 -2.22
CA LEU A 75 -14.59 20.84 -3.30
C LEU A 75 -13.14 21.00 -2.82
N THR A 76 -12.93 21.64 -1.66
CA THR A 76 -11.58 21.82 -1.10
C THR A 76 -10.95 20.48 -0.74
N ALA A 77 -11.71 19.56 -0.13
CA ALA A 77 -11.25 18.20 0.15
C ALA A 77 -10.87 17.45 -1.13
N GLY A 78 -11.71 17.51 -2.17
CA GLY A 78 -11.44 16.87 -3.46
C GLY A 78 -10.21 17.45 -4.16
N ILE A 79 -10.03 18.77 -4.15
CA ILE A 79 -8.86 19.44 -4.74
C ILE A 79 -7.58 19.02 -4.00
N LEU A 80 -7.56 19.12 -2.67
CA LEU A 80 -6.41 18.74 -1.86
C LEU A 80 -6.03 17.26 -2.09
N HIS A 81 -7.03 16.38 -2.10
CA HIS A 81 -6.84 14.97 -2.35
C HIS A 81 -6.28 14.71 -3.76
N SER A 82 -6.77 15.42 -4.78
CA SER A 82 -6.27 15.30 -6.15
C SER A 82 -4.83 15.81 -6.28
N CYS A 83 -4.45 16.89 -5.59
CA CYS A 83 -3.06 17.35 -5.52
C CYS A 83 -2.14 16.28 -4.93
N LEU A 84 -2.56 15.63 -3.83
CA LEU A 84 -1.80 14.57 -3.19
C LEU A 84 -1.66 13.33 -4.08
N LEU A 85 -2.74 12.89 -4.73
CA LEU A 85 -2.69 11.79 -5.69
C LEU A 85 -1.82 12.11 -6.91
N ALA A 86 -1.86 13.34 -7.41
CA ALA A 86 -1.00 13.78 -8.51
C ALA A 86 0.49 13.74 -8.11
N LEU A 87 0.85 14.19 -6.90
CA LEU A 87 2.21 14.06 -6.38
C LEU A 87 2.67 12.60 -6.29
N ILE A 88 1.79 11.71 -5.81
CA ILE A 88 2.08 10.27 -5.74
C ILE A 88 2.28 9.68 -7.15
N CYS A 89 1.38 9.99 -8.10
CA CYS A 89 1.54 9.56 -9.50
C CYS A 89 2.86 10.03 -10.09
N MET A 90 3.23 11.30 -9.90
CA MET A 90 4.52 11.83 -10.37
C MET A 90 5.70 11.11 -9.70
N SER A 91 5.60 10.77 -8.42
CA SER A 91 6.64 9.99 -7.74
C SER A 91 6.83 8.61 -8.37
N TYR A 92 5.76 7.92 -8.75
CA TYR A 92 5.86 6.63 -9.45
C TYR A 92 6.43 6.75 -10.87
N LEU A 93 6.14 7.85 -11.58
CA LEU A 93 6.73 8.08 -12.90
C LEU A 93 8.24 8.35 -12.83
N ILE A 94 8.71 9.05 -11.80
CA ILE A 94 10.13 9.41 -11.64
C ILE A 94 10.95 8.24 -11.08
N PHE A 95 10.45 7.60 -10.01
CA PHE A 95 11.21 6.59 -9.27
C PHE A 95 10.84 5.14 -9.64
N GLY A 96 9.82 4.95 -10.47
CA GLY A 96 9.24 3.64 -10.75
C GLY A 96 8.40 3.11 -9.59
N ASP A 97 7.75 1.96 -9.82
CA ASP A 97 7.12 1.24 -8.73
C ASP A 97 8.16 0.55 -7.83
N LYS A 98 7.79 0.34 -6.56
CA LYS A 98 8.65 -0.31 -5.56
C LYS A 98 8.41 -1.82 -5.47
N THR A 99 7.82 -2.44 -6.49
CA THR A 99 7.46 -3.86 -6.45
C THR A 99 8.68 -4.76 -6.27
N LYS A 100 9.83 -4.36 -6.81
CA LYS A 100 11.12 -5.08 -6.66
C LYS A 100 11.59 -5.24 -5.22
N PHE A 101 11.14 -4.38 -4.31
CA PHE A 101 11.47 -4.44 -2.88
C PHE A 101 10.60 -5.43 -2.11
N TYR A 102 9.61 -6.03 -2.77
CA TYR A 102 8.76 -7.08 -2.24
C TYR A 102 9.17 -8.43 -2.83
N GLN A 103 9.60 -9.34 -1.96
CA GLN A 103 9.92 -10.72 -2.31
C GLN A 103 9.07 -11.67 -1.47
N GLU A 104 8.70 -12.80 -2.07
CA GLU A 104 7.84 -13.80 -1.44
C GLU A 104 8.45 -15.17 -1.69
N ASN A 105 8.59 -15.97 -0.63
CA ASN A 105 8.99 -17.37 -0.72
C ASN A 105 8.11 -18.20 0.23
N GLY A 106 7.21 -19.00 -0.34
CA GLY A 106 6.22 -19.75 0.43
C GLY A 106 5.28 -18.83 1.23
N ASN A 107 5.32 -18.95 2.57
CA ASN A 107 4.55 -18.09 3.48
C ASN A 107 5.40 -16.96 4.08
N ILE A 108 6.64 -16.77 3.64
CA ILE A 108 7.49 -15.68 4.08
C ILE A 108 7.40 -14.53 3.08
N HIS A 109 7.12 -13.35 3.62
CA HIS A 109 7.12 -12.11 2.90
C HIS A 109 8.26 -11.22 3.37
N LEU A 110 9.04 -10.70 2.42
CA LEU A 110 10.08 -9.73 2.66
C LEU A 110 9.70 -8.39 2.05
N TYR A 111 9.78 -7.34 2.86
CA TYR A 111 9.78 -5.96 2.41
C TYR A 111 11.12 -5.30 2.73
N THR A 112 11.76 -4.75 1.70
CA THR A 112 13.01 -3.99 1.85
C THR A 112 12.72 -2.50 1.87
N ALA A 113 12.96 -1.86 3.01
CA ALA A 113 12.93 -0.41 3.12
C ALA A 113 14.32 0.15 2.77
N ASP A 114 14.49 0.54 1.51
CA ASP A 114 15.72 1.17 1.05
C ASP A 114 15.55 2.70 1.01
N THR A 115 16.27 3.40 1.89
CA THR A 115 16.29 4.87 1.97
C THR A 115 17.39 5.49 1.09
N GLY A 116 18.13 4.68 0.33
CA GLY A 116 19.25 5.15 -0.48
C GLY A 116 20.33 5.84 0.35
N ALA A 117 21.03 6.83 -0.24
CA ALA A 117 22.15 7.54 0.38
C ALA A 117 21.78 8.35 1.65
N MET A 118 20.50 8.47 1.99
CA MET A 118 20.01 9.30 3.09
C MET A 118 19.73 8.53 4.39
N GLY A 119 19.94 7.21 4.44
CA GLY A 119 19.67 6.45 5.66
C GLY A 119 20.07 4.99 5.62
N LYS A 120 19.81 4.28 6.73
CA LYS A 120 20.01 2.83 6.83
C LYS A 120 18.87 2.10 6.12
N SER A 121 19.23 1.11 5.32
CA SER A 121 18.29 0.20 4.66
C SER A 121 18.04 -1.03 5.54
N TYR A 122 16.77 -1.47 5.60
CA TYR A 122 16.34 -2.57 6.46
C TYR A 122 15.52 -3.59 5.67
N HIS A 123 15.64 -4.86 6.08
CA HIS A 123 14.82 -5.96 5.59
C HIS A 123 13.81 -6.35 6.67
N TYR A 124 12.52 -6.25 6.34
CA TYR A 124 11.43 -6.64 7.21
C TYR A 124 10.86 -7.98 6.75
N PHE A 125 10.98 -8.99 7.60
CA PHE A 125 10.46 -10.31 7.36
C PHE A 125 9.13 -10.49 8.07
N TYR A 126 8.15 -11.00 7.34
CA TYR A 126 6.81 -11.28 7.82
C TYR A 126 6.42 -12.71 7.49
N PHE A 127 5.66 -13.33 8.38
CA PHE A 127 4.95 -14.56 8.11
C PHE A 127 3.54 -14.25 7.64
N ILE A 128 3.12 -14.83 6.53
CA ILE A 128 1.79 -14.64 5.95
C ILE A 128 0.84 -15.70 6.52
N CYS A 129 -0.02 -15.32 7.46
CA CYS A 129 -1.11 -16.17 7.88
C CYS A 129 -2.24 -16.09 6.85
N ARG A 130 -2.49 -17.17 6.12
CA ARG A 130 -3.57 -17.23 5.13
C ARG A 130 -4.89 -17.56 5.82
N GLY A 131 -5.84 -16.64 5.72
CA GLY A 131 -7.22 -16.82 6.16
C GLY A 131 -8.09 -17.44 5.07
N LYS A 132 -9.40 -17.44 5.32
CA LYS A 132 -10.40 -17.91 4.34
C LYS A 132 -10.46 -16.97 3.13
N PHE A 133 -10.91 -17.50 1.99
CA PHE A 133 -11.15 -16.73 0.76
C PHE A 133 -9.94 -15.93 0.22
N GLY A 134 -8.71 -16.34 0.59
CA GLY A 134 -7.48 -15.71 0.14
C GLY A 134 -7.09 -14.43 0.89
N PHE A 135 -7.80 -14.06 1.96
CA PHE A 135 -7.33 -12.99 2.84
C PHE A 135 -6.08 -13.41 3.59
N PHE A 136 -5.23 -12.46 3.94
CA PHE A 136 -4.03 -12.74 4.73
C PHE A 136 -3.79 -11.71 5.82
N THR A 137 -3.07 -12.13 6.85
CA THR A 137 -2.57 -11.26 7.91
C THR A 137 -1.04 -11.41 7.99
N PRO A 138 -0.27 -10.34 7.74
CA PRO A 138 1.18 -10.38 7.90
C PRO A 138 1.53 -10.28 9.38
N ILE A 139 2.33 -11.22 9.89
CA ILE A 139 2.85 -11.21 11.25
C ILE A 139 4.36 -10.91 11.19
N PRO A 140 4.85 -9.87 11.90
CA PRO A 140 6.27 -9.55 11.89
C PRO A 140 7.08 -10.70 12.52
N ILE A 141 8.15 -11.11 11.84
CA ILE A 141 9.12 -12.09 12.34
C ILE A 141 10.34 -11.34 12.89
N SER A 142 11.04 -10.60 12.02
CA SER A 142 12.23 -9.85 12.39
C SER A 142 12.48 -8.67 11.46
N ARG A 143 13.29 -7.74 11.97
CA ARG A 143 13.89 -6.64 11.19
C ARG A 143 15.40 -6.85 11.21
N GLU A 144 15.98 -7.05 10.04
CA GLU A 144 17.43 -7.15 9.88
C GLU A 144 17.96 -5.88 9.20
N ASP A 145 19.20 -5.51 9.54
CA ASP A 145 19.95 -4.48 8.80
C ASP A 145 20.22 -4.94 7.36
N TRP A 146 20.67 -4.03 6.48
CA TRP A 146 20.98 -4.36 5.09
C TRP A 146 21.90 -5.59 4.96
N LEU A 147 21.37 -6.66 4.34
CA LEU A 147 22.04 -7.95 4.23
C LEU A 147 22.84 -8.09 2.92
N GLY A 148 22.69 -7.17 1.95
CA GLY A 148 23.34 -7.27 0.65
C GLY A 148 22.79 -8.44 -0.17
N GLN A 149 23.64 -9.39 -0.55
CA GLN A 149 23.21 -10.60 -1.25
C GLN A 149 22.79 -11.67 -0.24
N PHE A 150 21.52 -12.05 -0.28
CA PHE A 150 21.00 -13.10 0.60
C PHE A 150 19.86 -13.88 -0.06
N SER A 151 19.57 -15.03 0.52
CA SER A 151 18.37 -15.82 0.26
C SER A 151 17.67 -16.13 1.57
N PHE A 152 16.39 -16.42 1.52
CA PHE A 152 15.62 -16.80 2.68
C PHE A 152 14.64 -17.90 2.34
N GLU A 153 14.39 -18.77 3.30
CA GLU A 153 13.39 -19.82 3.20
C GLU A 153 12.77 -20.11 4.56
N GLN A 154 11.62 -20.79 4.52
CA GLN A 154 11.00 -21.36 5.70
C GLN A 154 11.48 -22.80 5.88
N SER A 155 12.03 -23.12 7.05
CA SER A 155 12.35 -24.48 7.48
C SER A 155 11.57 -24.81 8.75
N GLY A 156 10.47 -25.55 8.61
CA GLY A 156 9.55 -25.81 9.72
C GLY A 156 8.96 -24.52 10.32
N ASN A 157 9.21 -24.30 11.61
CA ASN A 157 8.81 -23.09 12.34
C ASN A 157 9.92 -22.03 12.41
N GLN A 158 10.94 -22.13 11.55
CA GLN A 158 12.04 -21.16 11.52
C GLN A 158 12.16 -20.50 10.16
N LEU A 159 12.47 -19.21 10.20
CA LEU A 159 12.97 -18.44 9.08
C LEU A 159 14.49 -18.65 9.03
N VAL A 160 14.99 -19.14 7.90
CA VAL A 160 16.43 -19.32 7.65
C VAL A 160 16.84 -18.31 6.59
N ILE A 161 17.74 -17.39 6.95
CA ILE A 161 18.31 -16.38 6.07
C ILE A 161 19.77 -16.75 5.82
N ARG A 162 20.17 -16.88 4.56
CA ARG A 162 21.54 -17.17 4.15
C ARG A 162 22.12 -15.93 3.48
N GLN A 163 23.03 -15.27 4.18
CA GLN A 163 23.74 -14.10 3.69
C GLN A 163 25.07 -14.53 3.06
N LEU A 164 25.33 -14.08 1.84
CA LEU A 164 26.59 -14.31 1.15
C LEU A 164 27.53 -13.13 1.40
N ASN A 165 28.68 -13.39 2.02
CA ASN A 165 29.70 -12.38 2.28
C ASN A 165 31.09 -12.94 1.93
N ASN A 166 31.69 -12.47 0.84
CA ASN A 166 33.05 -12.84 0.39
C ASN A 166 33.34 -14.36 0.52
N ASP A 167 32.52 -15.17 -0.16
CA ASP A 167 32.58 -16.65 -0.18
C ASP A 167 32.23 -17.40 1.11
N GLN A 168 31.89 -16.69 2.19
CA GLN A 168 31.32 -17.27 3.41
C GLN A 168 29.80 -17.08 3.45
N THR A 169 29.09 -18.15 3.81
CA THR A 169 27.63 -18.09 4.00
C THR A 169 27.32 -17.98 5.49
N ASN A 170 26.87 -16.81 5.92
CA ASN A 170 26.36 -16.62 7.27
C ASN A 170 24.89 -17.01 7.31
N VAL A 171 24.52 -17.89 8.25
CA VAL A 171 23.15 -18.34 8.42
C VAL A 171 22.54 -17.66 9.65
N ILE A 172 21.46 -16.93 9.44
CA ILE A 172 20.68 -16.29 10.50
C ILE A 172 19.36 -17.04 10.60
N THR A 173 19.02 -17.52 11.81
CA THR A 173 17.74 -18.16 12.08
C THR A 173 16.88 -17.29 13.00
N ARG A 174 15.56 -17.32 12.75
CA ARG A 174 14.55 -16.65 13.56
C ARG A 174 13.35 -17.57 13.73
N ASP A 175 12.80 -17.63 14.93
CA ASP A 175 11.58 -18.40 15.17
C ASP A 175 10.36 -17.67 14.60
N ILE A 176 9.50 -18.41 13.92
CA ILE A 176 8.26 -17.90 13.33
C ILE A 176 7.17 -17.97 14.41
N PRO A 177 6.47 -16.86 14.70
CA PRO A 177 5.38 -16.84 15.66
C PRO A 177 4.10 -17.46 15.10
N THR A 178 4.13 -18.74 14.73
CA THR A 178 2.99 -19.45 14.09
C THR A 178 1.76 -19.54 15.00
N SER A 179 1.96 -19.52 16.33
CA SER A 179 0.87 -19.49 17.31
C SER A 179 -0.04 -18.24 17.21
N SER A 180 0.45 -17.19 16.55
CA SER A 180 -0.26 -15.93 16.36
C SER A 180 -1.20 -15.93 15.16
N CYS A 181 -1.22 -16.98 14.32
CA CYS A 181 -2.14 -17.10 13.18
C CYS A 181 -3.57 -17.56 13.55
N LYS A 182 -4.00 -17.38 14.81
CA LYS A 182 -5.32 -17.83 15.30
C LYS A 182 -6.46 -16.93 14.86
#